data_AF-K2QII4-F1
#
_entry.id   AF-K2QII4-F1
#
_cell.length_a   1.000
_cell.length_b   1.000
_cell.length_c   1.000
_cell.angle_alpha   90.00
_cell.angle_beta   90.00
_cell.angle_gamma   90.00
#
_symmetry.space_group_name_H-M   'P 1'
#
loop_
_entity.id
_entity.type
_entity.pdbx_description
1 polymer ?
#
loop_
_entity_poly.entity_id
_entity_poly.type
_entity_poly.pdbx_seq_one_letter_code
_entity_poly.pdbx_strand_id
1 'polypeptide(L)'
;MSSITVVQIQSPEAFNSETAPLILIHDGGGTIFQYFLLDSLRRPTYGIANPWFDDPKSFFGNMEDLASIYARAIRDAFKPGESVLLG
;
A
#
# COMPACT_ATOMS: atom_id res chain seq x y z
N MET A 1 -6.34 -5.98 16.87
CA MET A 1 -5.75 -6.07 15.51
C MET A 1 -5.37 -4.66 15.11
N SER A 2 -4.10 -4.41 14.80
CA SER A 2 -3.67 -3.13 14.24
C SER A 2 -4.35 -2.94 12.88
N SER A 3 -5.00 -1.80 12.66
CA SER A 3 -5.58 -1.49 11.35
C SER A 3 -4.45 -1.20 10.37
N ILE A 4 -4.36 -1.97 9.29
CA ILE A 4 -3.43 -1.69 8.20
C ILE A 4 -3.89 -0.40 7.54
N THR A 5 -2.98 0.55 7.36
CA THR A 5 -3.29 1.83 6.74
C THR A 5 -2.77 1.86 5.32
N VAL A 6 -3.65 2.12 4.37
CA VAL A 6 -3.30 2.44 2.98
C VAL A 6 -3.13 3.96 2.90
N VAL A 7 -1.89 4.42 2.76
CA VAL A 7 -1.54 5.84 2.82
C VAL A 7 -1.48 6.41 1.41
N GLN A 8 -2.13 7.54 1.15
CA GLN A 8 -1.99 8.23 -0.14
C GLN A 8 -0.62 8.91 -0.23
N ILE A 9 0.16 8.56 -1.26
CA ILE A 9 1.50 9.10 -1.53
C ILE A 9 1.40 10.22 -2.58
N GLN A 10 0.71 9.95 -3.69
CA GLN A 10 0.50 10.92 -4.76
C GLN A 10 -0.99 11.04 -5.06
N SER A 11 -1.52 12.26 -5.07
CA SER A 11 -2.89 12.53 -5.50
C SER A 11 -3.01 12.48 -7.02
N PRO A 12 -4.12 11.92 -7.55
CA PRO A 12 -4.36 11.98 -8.98
C PRO A 12 -4.57 13.41 -9.44
N GLU A 13 -3.93 13.78 -10.54
CA GLU A 13 -4.36 14.91 -11.36
C GLU A 13 -5.70 14.57 -12.02
N ALA A 14 -6.54 15.56 -12.32
CA ALA A 14 -7.90 15.36 -12.80
C ALA A 14 -8.02 14.48 -14.06
N PHE A 15 -7.01 14.47 -14.93
CA PHE A 15 -6.99 13.65 -16.14
C PHE A 15 -6.42 12.24 -15.92
N ASN A 16 -5.80 11.98 -14.77
CA ASN A 16 -5.22 10.68 -14.40
C ASN A 16 -6.05 9.93 -13.36
N SER A 17 -7.15 10.51 -12.86
CA SER A 17 -7.99 9.91 -11.82
C SER A 17 -8.70 8.62 -12.25
N GLU A 18 -8.81 8.37 -13.55
CA GLU A 18 -9.38 7.12 -14.10
C GLU A 18 -8.33 6.04 -14.36
N THR A 19 -7.04 6.36 -14.22
CA THR A 19 -5.99 5.34 -14.33
C THR A 19 -6.04 4.44 -13.10
N ALA A 20 -5.80 3.13 -13.30
CA ALA A 20 -5.73 2.19 -12.18
C ALA A 20 -4.79 2.73 -11.08
N PRO A 21 -5.14 2.65 -9.79
CA PRO A 21 -4.23 3.09 -8.74
C PRO A 21 -2.99 2.19 -8.66
N LEU A 22 -1.86 2.74 -8.22
CA LEU A 22 -0.66 1.99 -7.83
C LEU A 22 -0.63 1.83 -6.32
N ILE A 23 -0.40 0.62 -5.83
CA ILE A 23 -0.17 0.35 -4.42
C ILE A 23 1.25 -0.17 -4.27
N LEU A 24 2.07 0.57 -3.53
CA LEU A 24 3.46 0.24 -3.24
C LEU A 24 3.57 -0.34 -1.83
N ILE A 25 4.00 -1.59 -1.72
CA ILE A 25 4.20 -2.26 -0.43
C ILE A 25 5.65 -2.04 -0.03
N HIS A 26 5.90 -1.78 1.26
CA HIS A 26 7.26 -1.59 1.78
C HIS A 26 8.26 -2.65 1.30
N ASP A 27 9.52 -2.27 1.17
CA ASP A 27 10.62 -3.19 0.89
C ASP A 27 11.13 -3.87 2.17
N GLY A 28 12.29 -4.54 2.10
CA GLY A 28 12.91 -5.18 3.27
C GLY A 28 13.22 -4.22 4.44
N GLY A 29 13.22 -2.90 4.20
CA GLY A 29 13.38 -1.87 5.22
C GLY A 29 12.09 -1.55 5.99
N GLY A 30 10.91 -1.99 5.53
CA GLY A 30 9.66 -1.86 6.29
C GLY A 30 8.95 -0.51 6.21
N THR A 31 9.58 0.51 5.61
CA THR A 31 8.97 1.84 5.43
C THR A 31 8.51 2.09 4.00
N ILE A 32 7.68 3.12 3.82
CA ILE A 32 7.27 3.64 2.50
C ILE A 32 7.90 5.00 2.17
N PHE A 33 8.86 5.46 2.96
CA PHE A 33 9.42 6.81 2.85
C PHE A 33 10.04 7.06 1.46
N GLN A 34 10.74 6.06 0.92
CA GLN A 34 11.36 6.13 -0.41
C GLN A 34 10.35 6.44 -1.52
N TYR A 35 9.09 6.05 -1.37
CA TYR A 35 8.07 6.29 -2.39
C TYR A 35 7.57 7.74 -2.41
N PHE A 36 7.74 8.49 -1.32
CA PHE A 36 7.48 9.94 -1.30
C PHE A 36 8.55 10.74 -2.03
N LEU A 37 9.71 10.13 -2.32
CA LEU A 37 10.81 10.78 -3.04
C LEU A 37 10.72 10.56 -4.56
N LEU A 38 9.75 9.76 -5.02
CA LEU A 38 9.54 9.54 -6.45
C LEU A 38 8.95 10.80 -7.09
N ASP A 39 9.40 11.10 -8.31
CA ASP A 39 8.71 12.03 -9.19
C ASP A 39 7.26 11.57 -9.45
N SER A 40 6.46 12.46 -10.02
CA SER A 40 5.06 12.15 -10.36
C SER A 40 4.97 10.89 -11.23
N LEU A 41 4.26 9.88 -10.72
CA LEU A 41 3.93 8.65 -11.44
C LEU A 41 2.68 8.83 -12.32
N ARG A 42 2.09 10.05 -12.32
CA ARG A 42 0.91 10.42 -13.11
C ARG A 42 -0.26 9.45 -12.95
N ARG A 43 -0.46 8.96 -11.71
CA ARG A 43 -1.57 8.09 -11.32
C ARG A 43 -1.80 8.16 -9.81
N PRO A 44 -3.01 7.84 -9.31
CA PRO A 44 -3.22 7.70 -7.87
C PRO A 44 -2.22 6.67 -7.32
N THR A 45 -1.43 7.05 -6.32
CA THR A 45 -0.40 6.18 -5.75
C THR A 45 -0.55 6.12 -4.25
N TYR A 46 -0.53 4.91 -3.72
CA TYR A 46 -0.71 4.60 -2.31
C TYR A 46 0.44 3.74 -1.80
N GLY A 47 0.69 3.78 -0.49
CA GLY A 47 1.73 3.02 0.19
C GLY A 47 1.17 2.21 1.36
N ILE A 48 1.76 1.04 1.58
CA ILE A 48 1.52 0.21 2.77
C ILE A 48 2.86 -0.04 3.47
N ALA A 49 3.06 0.59 4.63
CA ALA A 49 4.22 0.34 5.49
C ALA A 49 4.05 -0.98 6.26
N ASN A 50 5.15 -1.55 6.76
CA ASN A 50 5.09 -2.71 7.64
C ASN A 50 4.39 -2.30 8.96
N PRO A 51 3.21 -2.86 9.29
CA PRO A 51 2.47 -2.52 10.50
C PRO A 51 3.22 -2.88 11.79
N TRP A 52 4.21 -3.77 11.68
CA TRP A 52 5.05 -4.25 12.77
C TRP A 52 6.48 -3.72 12.66
N PHE A 53 6.71 -2.60 11.97
CA PHE A 53 8.05 -2.01 11.86
C PHE A 53 8.67 -1.73 13.24
N ASP A 54 7.94 -1.10 14.15
CA ASP A 54 8.43 -0.74 15.49
C ASP A 54 8.43 -1.91 16.48
N ASP A 55 7.62 -2.94 16.24
CA ASP A 55 7.54 -4.15 17.07
C ASP A 55 7.35 -5.43 16.23
N PRO A 56 8.41 -5.92 15.57
CA PRO A 56 8.34 -7.10 14.70
C PRO A 56 7.96 -8.38 15.45
N LYS A 57 8.23 -8.44 16.76
CA LYS A 57 7.96 -9.63 17.60
C LYS A 57 6.46 -9.82 17.85
N SER A 58 5.66 -8.78 17.66
CA SER A 58 4.20 -8.84 17.80
C SER A 58 3.49 -9.46 16.60
N PHE A 59 4.19 -9.74 15.50
CA PHE A 59 3.64 -10.48 14.38
C PHE A 59 3.88 -11.99 14.54
N PHE A 60 2.81 -12.75 14.75
CA PHE A 60 2.84 -14.21 14.90
C PHE A 60 2.27 -14.91 13.65
N GLY A 61 2.86 -14.62 12.49
CA GLY A 61 2.45 -15.19 11.21
C GLY A 61 3.62 -15.37 10.25
N ASN A 62 3.36 -15.97 9.10
CA ASN A 62 4.32 -16.17 8.02
C ASN A 62 4.12 -15.13 6.88
N MET A 63 4.84 -15.30 5.77
CA MET A 63 4.73 -14.41 4.61
C MET A 63 3.34 -14.46 3.95
N GLU A 64 2.70 -15.62 3.93
CA GLU A 64 1.35 -15.81 3.36
C GLU A 64 0.29 -15.11 4.23
N ASP A 65 0.45 -15.15 5.55
CA ASP A 65 -0.38 -14.38 6.49
C ASP A 65 -0.22 -12.89 6.23
N LEU A 66 1.01 -12.40 6.07
CA LEU A 66 1.29 -11.00 5.78
C LEU A 66 0.67 -10.56 4.44
N ALA A 67 0.85 -11.36 3.40
CA ALA A 67 0.26 -11.11 2.09
C ALA A 67 -1.29 -11.09 2.14
N SER A 68 -1.90 -12.00 2.90
CA SER A 68 -3.35 -12.06 3.10
C SER A 68 -3.89 -10.82 3.81
N ILE A 69 -3.13 -10.33 4.80
CA ILE A 69 -3.44 -9.10 5.54
C ILE A 69 -3.37 -7.88 4.60
N TYR A 70 -2.33 -7.76 3.78
CA TYR A 70 -2.22 -6.69 2.79
C TYR A 70 -3.31 -6.76 1.72
N ALA A 71 -3.59 -7.94 1.18
CA ALA A 71 -4.65 -8.14 0.20
C ALA A 71 -6.04 -7.77 0.76
N ARG A 72 -6.28 -8.06 2.05
CA ARG A 72 -7.50 -7.60 2.73
C ARG A 72 -7.54 -6.08 2.85
N ALA A 73 -6.47 -5.44 3.33
CA ALA A 73 -6.41 -3.99 3.45
C ALA A 73 -6.66 -3.27 2.12
N ILE A 74 -6.12 -3.82 1.02
CA ILE A 74 -6.34 -3.31 -0.33
C ILE A 74 -7.82 -3.47 -0.73
N ARG A 75 -8.42 -4.65 -0.54
CA ARG A 75 -9.85 -4.85 -0.86
C ARG A 75 -10.79 -3.97 -0.04
N ASP A 76 -10.43 -3.66 1.19
CA ASP A 76 -11.22 -2.80 2.06
C ASP A 76 -11.08 -1.31 1.66
N ALA A 77 -9.98 -0.92 1.01
CA ALA A 77 -9.69 0.46 0.61
C ALA A 77 -10.24 0.86 -0.77
N PHE A 78 -10.47 -0.11 -1.68
CA PHE A 78 -10.87 0.15 -3.07
C PHE A 78 -12.23 -0.46 -3.41
N LYS A 79 -12.86 0.00 -4.49
CA LYS A 79 -14.19 -0.50 -4.87
C LYS A 79 -14.10 -1.93 -5.40
N PRO A 80 -15.11 -2.79 -5.11
CA PRO A 80 -15.19 -4.10 -5.74
C PRO A 80 -15.16 -3.99 -7.27
N GLY A 81 -14.31 -4.78 -7.93
CA GLY A 81 -14.14 -4.78 -9.38
C GLY A 81 -13.17 -3.72 -9.92
N GLU A 82 -12.62 -2.85 -9.07
CA GLU A 82 -11.58 -1.91 -9.45
C GLU A 82 -10.24 -2.63 -9.65
N SER A 83 -9.60 -2.40 -10.80
CA SER A 83 -8.28 -2.96 -11.09
C SER A 83 -7.20 -2.08 -10.47
N VAL A 84 -6.23 -2.70 -9.80
CA VAL A 84 -5.10 -2.01 -9.16
C VAL A 84 -3.78 -2.59 -9.67
N LEU A 85 -2.71 -1.78 -9.68
CA LEU A 85 -1.35 -2.27 -9.88
C LEU A 85 -0.67 -2.43 -8.51
N LEU A 86 0.15 -3.47 -8.38
CA LEU A 86 0.95 -3.75 -7.18
C LEU A 86 2.44 -3.60 -7.51
N GLY A 87 3.20 -3.01 -6.58
CA GLY A 87 4.64 -2.86 -6.65
C GLY A 87 5.30 -2.92 -5.28
#